data_AF-A0AAV9K178-F1
#
_entry.id   AF-A0AAV9K178-F1
#
_cell.length_a   1.000
_cell.length_b   1.000
_cell.length_c   1.000
_cell.angle_alpha   90.00
_cell.angle_beta   90.00
_cell.angle_gamma   90.00
#
_symmetry.space_group_name_H-M   'P 1'
#
loop_
_entity.id
_entity.type
_entity.pdbx_description
1 polymer ?
#
loop_
_entity_poly.entity_id
_entity_poly.type
_entity_poly.pdbx_seq_one_letter_code
_entity_poly.pdbx_strand_id
1 'polypeptide(L)'
;MLEGRNCSTSIACKDHEIPHKQIGKLIVAIGLSEIPRFSTLMTRGVQNRVKGLRMMEGYKATTLELELQCVKALWSPSLGIVDSHCLMLSIMGEAESHRMTFSYNTSVTSGHIEGNQIQIYVCGSNAIANWNGSSELDYEIILISKACSELCRLKCSSHCKMNERST
;
A
#
# COMPACT_ATOMS: atom_id res chain seq x y z
N MET A 1 6.51 3.08 -6.24
CA MET A 1 6.41 2.08 -7.32
C MET A 1 5.86 0.79 -6.71
N LEU A 2 4.55 0.60 -6.69
CA LEU A 2 3.93 -0.61 -6.13
C LEU A 2 3.98 -1.71 -7.20
N GLU A 3 4.79 -2.75 -7.02
CA GLU A 3 4.77 -3.93 -7.90
C GLU A 3 3.50 -4.75 -7.64
N GLY A 4 2.46 -4.53 -8.45
CA GLY A 4 1.20 -5.27 -8.38
C GLY A 4 1.37 -6.72 -8.82
N ARG A 5 1.16 -7.68 -7.91
CA ARG A 5 1.13 -9.11 -8.21
C ARG A 5 -0.24 -9.47 -8.79
N ASN A 6 -0.21 -10.12 -9.97
CA ASN A 6 -1.26 -10.99 -10.53
C ASN A 6 -2.71 -10.48 -10.50
N CYS A 7 -3.23 -10.09 -11.67
CA CYS A 7 -4.56 -10.34 -12.26
C CYS A 7 -5.87 -10.10 -11.47
N SER A 8 -5.88 -10.06 -10.14
CA SER A 8 -7.01 -9.69 -9.29
C SER A 8 -7.19 -8.17 -9.27
N THR A 9 -6.07 -7.43 -9.33
CA THR A 9 -6.08 -5.97 -9.28
C THR A 9 -6.80 -5.36 -10.46
N SER A 10 -6.71 -5.90 -11.69
CA SER A 10 -7.47 -5.33 -12.82
C SER A 10 -8.97 -5.58 -12.73
N ILE A 11 -9.42 -6.66 -12.09
CA ILE A 11 -10.86 -6.93 -11.90
C ILE A 11 -11.39 -6.01 -10.82
N ALA A 12 -10.77 -6.00 -9.64
CA ALA A 12 -11.14 -5.09 -8.56
C ALA A 12 -11.00 -3.61 -8.97
N CYS A 13 -9.93 -3.21 -9.67
CA CYS A 13 -9.81 -1.85 -10.19
C CYS A 13 -10.84 -1.52 -11.26
N LYS A 14 -11.33 -2.50 -12.03
CA LYS A 14 -12.39 -2.26 -13.01
C LYS A 14 -13.75 -2.13 -12.34
N ASP A 15 -14.01 -2.97 -11.34
CA ASP A 15 -15.27 -2.98 -10.58
C ASP A 15 -15.44 -1.70 -9.74
N HIS A 16 -14.33 -1.12 -9.28
CA HIS A 16 -14.30 0.14 -8.53
C HIS A 16 -13.91 1.37 -9.38
N GLU A 17 -13.89 1.24 -10.71
CA GLU A 17 -13.53 2.30 -11.67
C GLU A 17 -12.19 3.01 -11.39
N ILE A 18 -11.25 2.29 -10.77
CA ILE A 18 -9.91 2.79 -10.45
C ILE A 18 -9.08 2.85 -11.74
N PRO A 19 -8.53 4.03 -12.08
CA PRO A 19 -7.66 4.19 -13.25
C PRO A 19 -6.46 3.25 -13.21
N HIS A 20 -6.34 2.40 -14.23
CA HIS A 20 -5.21 1.48 -14.38
C HIS A 20 -4.89 1.25 -15.86
N LYS A 21 -3.63 0.88 -16.14
CA LYS A 21 -3.17 0.55 -17.50
C LYS A 21 -2.25 -0.67 -17.46
N GLN A 22 -2.61 -1.72 -18.21
CA GLN A 22 -1.75 -2.88 -18.43
C GLN A 22 -0.75 -2.59 -19.55
N ILE A 23 0.29 -1.84 -19.22
CA ILE A 23 1.34 -1.44 -20.16
C ILE A 23 2.41 -2.54 -20.35
N GLY A 24 2.42 -3.55 -19.48
CA GLY A 24 3.46 -4.58 -19.39
C GLY A 24 4.77 -4.07 -18.79
N LYS A 25 5.70 -4.98 -18.54
CA LYS A 25 7.05 -4.66 -18.02
C LYS A 25 8.09 -5.44 -18.79
N LEU A 26 9.13 -4.74 -19.20
CA LEU A 26 10.30 -5.32 -19.83
C LEU A 26 11.48 -5.26 -18.85
N ILE A 27 12.09 -6.41 -18.59
CA ILE A 27 13.35 -6.51 -17.85
C ILE A 27 14.43 -6.79 -18.89
N VAL A 28 15.45 -5.94 -18.95
CA VAL A 28 16.44 -5.95 -20.04
C VAL A 28 17.83 -6.30 -19.51
N ALA A 29 18.57 -7.07 -20.28
CA ALA A 29 19.99 -7.36 -20.08
C ALA A 29 20.77 -6.56 -21.11
N ILE A 30 21.68 -5.71 -20.64
CA ILE A 30 22.53 -4.89 -21.51
C ILE A 30 23.77 -5.70 -21.90
N GLY A 31 24.25 -6.58 -21.00
CA GLY A 31 25.42 -7.43 -21.22
C GLY A 31 25.14 -8.93 -21.12
N LEU A 32 26.03 -9.73 -21.71
CA LEU A 32 25.95 -11.20 -21.66
C LEU A 32 26.06 -11.75 -20.23
N SER A 33 26.75 -11.04 -19.32
CA SER A 33 26.93 -11.41 -17.91
C SER A 33 25.63 -11.41 -17.10
N GLU A 34 24.59 -10.72 -17.57
CA GLU A 34 23.29 -10.61 -16.89
C GLU A 34 22.32 -11.72 -17.31
N ILE A 35 22.55 -12.35 -18.47
CA ILE A 35 21.71 -13.40 -19.04
C ILE A 35 21.47 -14.57 -18.06
N PRO A 36 22.49 -15.07 -17.31
CA PRO A 36 22.26 -16.14 -16.35
C PRO A 36 21.24 -15.80 -15.25
N ARG A 37 21.03 -14.51 -14.94
CA ARG A 37 20.03 -14.08 -13.94
C ARG A 37 18.61 -14.20 -14.46
N PHE A 38 18.42 -14.21 -15.78
CA PHE A 38 17.09 -14.26 -16.41
C PHE A 38 16.42 -15.61 -16.25
N SER A 39 17.18 -16.71 -16.22
CA SER A 39 16.63 -18.04 -15.92
C SER A 39 16.05 -18.08 -14.50
N THR A 40 16.76 -17.50 -13.53
CA THR A 40 16.28 -17.37 -12.15
C THR A 40 15.02 -16.50 -12.08
N LEU A 41 14.98 -15.36 -12.77
CA LEU A 41 13.80 -14.49 -12.82
C LEU A 41 12.60 -15.17 -13.47
N MET A 42 12.83 -15.92 -14.56
CA MET A 42 11.80 -16.70 -15.24
C MET A 42 11.23 -17.77 -14.31
N THR A 43 12.09 -18.56 -13.66
CA THR A 43 11.67 -19.60 -12.70
C THR A 43 10.87 -19.01 -11.55
N ARG A 44 11.35 -17.91 -10.95
CA ARG A 44 10.61 -17.20 -9.89
C ARG A 44 9.28 -16.66 -10.40
N GLY A 45 9.23 -16.11 -11.62
CA GLY A 45 8.00 -15.62 -12.23
C GLY A 45 6.96 -16.73 -12.41
N VAL A 46 7.40 -17.90 -12.90
CA VAL A 46 6.53 -19.08 -13.05
C VAL A 46 6.05 -19.59 -11.68
N GLN A 47 6.94 -19.69 -10.69
CA GLN A 47 6.58 -20.07 -9.31
C GLN A 47 5.57 -19.09 -8.69
N ASN A 48 5.74 -17.79 -8.95
CA ASN A 48 4.84 -16.73 -8.52
C ASN A 48 3.59 -16.60 -9.41
N ARG A 49 3.39 -17.52 -10.37
CA ARG A 49 2.23 -17.58 -11.27
C ARG A 49 2.04 -16.30 -12.11
N VAL A 50 3.14 -15.62 -12.45
CA VAL A 50 3.12 -14.49 -13.38
C VAL A 50 2.75 -15.01 -14.76
N LYS A 51 1.57 -14.63 -15.25
CA LYS A 51 1.04 -15.13 -16.52
C LYS A 51 1.74 -14.48 -17.71
N GLY A 52 1.96 -15.27 -18.76
CA GLY A 52 2.43 -14.76 -20.05
C GLY A 52 3.86 -14.23 -20.06
N LEU A 53 4.68 -14.56 -19.06
CA LEU A 53 6.10 -14.21 -19.02
C LEU A 53 6.84 -14.84 -20.21
N ARG A 54 7.59 -14.05 -20.98
CA ARG A 54 8.25 -14.49 -22.21
C ARG A 54 9.68 -13.99 -22.28
N MET A 55 10.60 -14.89 -22.61
CA MET A 55 11.96 -14.50 -22.95
C MET A 55 12.00 -13.98 -24.40
N MET A 56 12.68 -12.86 -24.61
CA MET A 56 12.79 -12.18 -25.89
C MET A 56 14.25 -11.87 -26.18
N GLU A 57 14.61 -11.92 -27.46
CA GLU A 57 15.90 -11.44 -27.92
C GLU A 57 15.89 -9.91 -28.02
N GLY A 58 17.06 -9.28 -27.87
CA GLY A 58 17.22 -7.83 -27.84
C GLY A 58 16.55 -7.09 -28.99
N TYR A 59 16.70 -7.59 -30.23
CA TYR A 59 16.10 -6.97 -31.41
C TYR A 59 14.57 -6.93 -31.36
N LYS A 60 13.91 -7.92 -30.72
CA LYS A 60 12.45 -7.90 -30.53
C LYS A 60 12.04 -6.89 -29.47
N ALA A 61 12.88 -6.65 -28.47
CA ALA A 61 12.63 -5.61 -27.48
C ALA A 61 12.72 -4.20 -28.11
N THR A 62 13.65 -3.98 -29.03
CA THR A 62 13.76 -2.71 -29.76
C THR A 62 12.53 -2.42 -30.65
N THR A 63 11.81 -3.46 -31.10
CA THR A 63 10.51 -3.23 -31.81
C THR A 63 9.39 -2.75 -30.90
N LEU A 64 9.49 -2.97 -29.59
CA LEU A 64 8.54 -2.45 -28.61
C LEU A 64 8.94 -1.05 -28.13
N GLU A 65 10.24 -0.82 -27.94
CA GLU A 65 10.82 0.46 -27.50
C GLU A 65 12.03 0.80 -28.38
N LEU A 66 11.87 1.73 -29.33
CA LEU A 66 12.85 2.00 -30.39
C LEU A 66 14.22 2.48 -29.89
N GLU A 67 14.25 3.18 -28.76
CA GLU A 67 15.49 3.70 -28.16
C GLU A 67 16.22 2.65 -27.30
N LEU A 68 15.65 1.47 -27.14
CA LEU A 68 16.18 0.44 -26.26
C LEU A 68 17.27 -0.40 -26.92
N GLN A 69 18.44 -0.43 -26.29
CA GLN A 69 19.57 -1.28 -26.64
C GLN A 69 19.76 -2.36 -25.56
N CYS A 70 19.54 -3.62 -25.91
CA CYS A 70 19.74 -4.75 -25.01
C CYS A 70 20.10 -6.02 -25.78
N VAL A 71 20.77 -6.97 -25.13
CA VAL A 71 21.09 -8.28 -25.72
C VAL A 71 19.95 -9.28 -25.55
N LYS A 72 19.21 -9.18 -24.44
CA LYS A 72 18.10 -10.08 -24.11
C LYS A 72 17.10 -9.36 -23.23
N ALA A 73 15.84 -9.76 -23.30
CA ALA A 73 14.79 -9.19 -22.48
C ALA A 73 13.82 -10.26 -21.95
N LEU A 74 13.14 -9.95 -20.85
CA LEU A 74 12.09 -10.74 -20.24
C LEU A 74 10.85 -9.86 -20.18
N TRP A 75 9.84 -10.24 -20.95
CA TRP A 75 8.61 -9.49 -21.12
C TRP A 75 7.48 -10.08 -20.30
N SER A 76 6.80 -9.24 -19.53
CA SER A 76 5.60 -9.59 -18.78
C SER A 76 4.43 -8.70 -19.24
N PRO A 77 3.48 -9.24 -20.03
CA PRO A 77 2.37 -8.46 -20.58
C PRO A 77 1.29 -8.14 -19.54
N SER A 78 1.21 -8.91 -18.45
CA SER A 78 0.17 -8.76 -17.43
C SER A 78 0.46 -7.69 -16.38
N LEU A 79 1.66 -7.09 -16.42
CA LEU A 79 2.03 -6.03 -15.49
C LEU A 79 1.50 -4.68 -15.96
N GLY A 80 1.34 -3.74 -15.03
CA GLY A 80 0.74 -2.47 -15.32
C GLY A 80 0.93 -1.46 -14.21
N ILE A 81 0.42 -0.27 -14.45
CA ILE A 81 0.37 0.83 -13.49
C ILE A 81 -1.08 1.02 -13.02
N VAL A 82 -1.22 1.46 -11.78
CA VAL A 82 -2.51 1.80 -11.15
C VAL A 82 -2.36 3.15 -10.46
N ASP A 83 -3.41 3.96 -10.48
CA ASP A 83 -3.47 5.17 -9.67
C ASP A 83 -3.59 4.78 -8.20
N SER A 84 -2.49 4.95 -7.45
CA SER A 84 -2.44 4.60 -6.04
C SER A 84 -3.36 5.45 -5.18
N HIS A 85 -3.59 6.72 -5.56
CA HIS A 85 -4.43 7.61 -4.79
C HIS A 85 -5.90 7.21 -4.92
N CYS A 86 -6.38 7.00 -6.16
CA CYS A 86 -7.73 6.50 -6.40
C CYS A 86 -7.94 5.12 -5.75
N LEU A 87 -6.95 4.22 -5.83
CA LEU A 87 -7.01 2.91 -5.19
C LEU A 87 -7.18 3.04 -3.66
N MET A 88 -6.37 3.89 -3.02
CA MET A 88 -6.46 4.10 -1.57
C MET A 88 -7.80 4.70 -1.15
N LEU A 89 -8.33 5.68 -1.91
CA LEU A 89 -9.64 6.27 -1.65
C LEU A 89 -10.77 5.25 -1.78
N SER A 90 -10.73 4.38 -2.80
CA SER A 90 -11.71 3.31 -2.96
C SER A 90 -11.69 2.34 -1.76
N ILE A 91 -10.50 1.93 -1.32
CA ILE A 91 -10.34 1.04 -0.16
C ILE A 91 -10.85 1.72 1.12
N MET A 92 -10.58 3.02 1.27
CA MET A 92 -11.06 3.81 2.41
C MET A 92 -12.58 3.87 2.45
N GLY A 93 -13.24 4.20 1.32
CA GLY A 93 -14.70 4.23 1.24
C GLY A 93 -15.33 2.86 1.49
N GLU A 94 -14.72 1.78 1.00
CA GLU A 94 -15.17 0.41 1.29
C GLU A 94 -15.05 0.10 2.79
N ALA A 95 -13.94 0.46 3.42
CA ALA A 95 -13.75 0.24 4.86
C ALA A 95 -14.74 1.06 5.71
N GLU A 96 -15.02 2.31 5.35
CA GLU A 96 -16.02 3.16 6.00
C GLU A 96 -17.43 2.57 5.87
N SER A 97 -17.78 2.01 4.70
CA SER A 97 -19.05 1.29 4.51
C SER A 97 -19.20 0.08 5.44
N HIS A 98 -18.08 -0.52 5.86
CA HIS A 98 -18.00 -1.60 6.85
C HIS A 98 -17.79 -1.10 8.28
N ARG A 99 -18.12 0.17 8.56
CA ARG A 99 -18.04 0.81 9.89
C ARG A 99 -16.63 0.92 10.47
N MET A 100 -15.60 0.95 9.62
CA MET A 100 -14.25 1.31 10.04
C MET A 100 -14.18 2.80 10.36
N THR A 101 -13.44 3.15 11.41
CA THR A 101 -13.11 4.55 11.74
C THR A 101 -11.63 4.80 11.47
N PHE A 102 -11.34 5.86 10.73
CA PHE A 102 -9.98 6.35 10.51
C PHE A 102 -9.68 7.54 11.41
N SER A 103 -8.53 7.51 12.09
CA SER A 103 -8.04 8.65 12.89
C SER A 103 -6.74 9.16 12.27
N TYR A 104 -6.81 10.25 11.53
CA TYR A 104 -5.64 10.90 10.93
C TYR A 104 -4.93 11.79 11.94
N ASN A 105 -3.69 12.17 11.64
CA ASN A 105 -2.86 13.03 12.50
C ASN A 105 -2.78 12.53 13.95
N THR A 106 -2.91 11.21 14.12
CA THR A 106 -2.92 10.52 15.41
C THR A 106 -1.74 9.57 15.41
N SER A 107 -0.81 9.80 16.32
CA SER A 107 0.39 8.98 16.46
C SER A 107 0.23 8.06 17.66
N VAL A 108 0.51 6.78 17.46
CA VAL A 108 0.54 5.78 18.54
C VAL A 108 1.85 5.91 19.29
N THR A 109 1.78 6.13 20.60
CA THR A 109 2.96 6.31 21.48
C THR A 109 3.29 5.02 22.24
N SER A 110 2.27 4.29 22.69
CA SER A 110 2.44 3.00 23.35
C SER A 110 1.15 2.17 23.28
N GLY A 111 1.26 0.89 23.64
CA GLY A 111 0.09 0.02 23.77
C GLY A 111 0.37 -1.08 24.81
N HIS A 112 -0.66 -1.46 25.56
CA HIS A 112 -0.58 -2.52 26.55
C HIS A 112 -1.83 -3.40 26.51
N ILE A 113 -1.68 -4.67 26.87
CA ILE A 113 -2.77 -5.63 26.96
C ILE A 113 -3.09 -5.83 28.43
N GLU A 114 -4.28 -5.42 28.86
CA GLU A 114 -4.78 -5.67 30.22
C GLU A 114 -5.96 -6.64 30.18
N GLY A 115 -5.73 -7.87 30.64
CA GLY A 115 -6.73 -8.94 30.58
C GLY A 115 -7.12 -9.27 29.12
N ASN A 116 -8.38 -9.04 28.78
CA ASN A 116 -8.92 -9.23 27.41
C ASN A 116 -9.17 -7.90 26.67
N GLN A 117 -8.43 -6.85 27.04
CA GLN A 117 -8.55 -5.52 26.45
C GLN A 117 -7.19 -5.06 25.91
N ILE A 118 -7.23 -4.42 24.75
CA ILE A 118 -6.07 -3.72 24.18
C ILE A 118 -6.28 -2.24 24.50
N GLN A 119 -5.32 -1.65 25.20
CA GLN A 119 -5.24 -0.22 25.46
C GLN A 119 -4.16 0.36 24.55
N ILE A 120 -4.52 1.35 23.73
CA ILE A 120 -3.60 2.07 22.87
C ILE A 120 -3.54 3.52 23.32
N TYR A 121 -2.34 4.01 23.58
CA TYR A 121 -2.06 5.39 23.91
C TYR A 121 -1.68 6.14 22.64
N VAL A 122 -2.39 7.23 22.39
CA VAL A 122 -2.18 8.06 21.20
C VAL A 122 -2.06 9.54 21.55
N CYS A 123 -1.40 10.27 20.67
CA CYS A 123 -1.19 11.71 20.77
C CYS A 123 -1.30 12.34 19.37
N GLY A 124 -1.66 13.62 19.27
CA GLY A 124 -1.64 14.32 17.99
C GLY A 124 -0.23 14.33 17.36
N SER A 125 -0.11 14.10 16.05
CA SER A 125 1.20 13.96 15.39
C SER A 125 2.11 15.19 15.55
N ASN A 126 1.54 16.38 15.73
CA ASN A 126 2.29 17.62 15.97
C ASN A 126 2.90 17.70 17.38
N ALA A 127 2.32 17.00 18.37
CA ALA A 127 2.84 17.00 19.73
C ALA A 127 4.13 16.16 19.83
N ILE A 128 4.25 15.09 19.04
CA ILE A 128 5.47 14.27 18.96
C ILE A 128 6.58 15.01 18.21
N ALA A 129 6.26 15.70 17.12
CA ALA A 129 7.26 16.45 16.34
C ALA A 129 7.99 17.53 17.16
N ASN A 130 7.34 18.06 18.20
CA ASN A 130 7.89 19.07 19.10
C ASN A 130 8.45 18.50 20.41
N TRP A 131 8.48 17.17 20.56
CA TRP A 131 8.88 16.52 21.80
C TRP A 131 10.40 16.38 21.89
N ASN A 132 10.99 16.93 22.94
CA ASN A 132 12.43 17.04 23.17
C ASN A 132 12.99 15.93 24.09
N GLY A 133 12.24 14.83 24.29
CA GLY A 133 12.66 13.69 25.10
C GLY A 133 12.68 13.92 26.61
N SER A 134 12.28 15.11 27.11
CA SER A 134 12.47 15.52 28.51
C SER A 134 11.17 15.65 29.32
N SER A 135 10.00 15.51 28.70
CA SER A 135 8.69 15.60 29.37
C SER A 135 7.85 14.33 29.16
N GLU A 136 6.96 13.98 30.10
CA GLU A 136 5.93 12.96 29.85
C GLU A 136 5.04 13.42 28.68
N LEU A 137 4.83 12.54 27.70
CA LEU A 137 3.85 12.79 26.63
C LEU A 137 2.47 12.67 27.26
N ASP A 138 1.74 13.78 27.35
CA ASP A 138 0.33 13.76 27.72
C ASP A 138 -0.42 12.90 26.70
N TYR A 139 -0.83 11.71 27.13
CA TYR A 139 -1.64 10.78 26.36
C TYR A 139 -3.06 11.34 26.29
N GLU A 140 -3.48 11.72 25.08
CA GLU A 140 -4.75 12.42 24.89
C GLU A 140 -5.94 11.44 24.87
N ILE A 141 -5.71 10.18 24.43
CA ILE A 141 -6.78 9.19 24.26
C ILE A 141 -6.27 7.77 24.57
N ILE A 142 -7.06 6.99 25.33
CA ILE A 142 -6.92 5.53 25.50
C ILE A 142 -7.99 4.85 24.65
N LEU A 143 -7.59 4.11 23.62
CA LEU A 143 -8.51 3.25 22.87
C LEU A 143 -8.60 1.89 23.55
N ILE A 144 -9.79 1.54 24.05
CA ILE A 144 -10.06 0.24 24.66
C ILE A 144 -10.84 -0.61 23.67
N SER A 145 -10.20 -1.61 23.08
CA SER A 145 -10.89 -2.62 22.30
C SER A 145 -11.67 -3.55 23.26
N LYS A 146 -12.95 -3.26 23.49
CA LYS A 146 -13.93 -4.35 23.62
C LYS A 146 -14.38 -4.71 22.21
N ALA A 147 -14.44 -6.00 21.89
CA ALA A 147 -14.93 -6.50 20.61
C ALA A 147 -16.08 -5.62 20.09
N CYS A 148 -15.88 -5.06 18.90
CA CYS A 148 -16.68 -4.02 18.27
C CYS A 148 -18.18 -4.35 18.34
N SER A 149 -18.79 -3.91 19.44
CA SER A 149 -20.21 -3.95 19.71
C SER A 149 -20.51 -2.60 20.33
N GLU A 150 -21.51 -1.95 19.74
CA GLU A 150 -21.89 -0.55 19.87
C GLU A 150 -21.55 0.12 21.21
N LEU A 151 -21.10 1.39 21.13
CA LEU A 151 -20.67 2.30 22.20
C LEU A 151 -19.17 2.34 22.54
N CYS A 152 -18.34 2.85 21.62
CA CYS A 152 -17.22 3.71 22.04
C CYS A 152 -17.77 5.10 22.37
N ARG A 153 -18.38 5.27 23.55
CA ARG A 153 -18.53 6.60 24.15
C ARG A 153 -17.14 7.06 24.57
N LEU A 154 -16.49 7.84 23.71
CA LEU A 154 -15.31 8.62 24.03
C LEU A 154 -15.59 9.40 25.32
N LYS A 155 -15.00 8.99 26.44
CA LYS A 155 -14.82 9.90 27.57
C LYS A 155 -13.64 10.81 27.23
N CYS A 156 -13.89 11.82 26.41
CA CYS A 156 -12.99 12.96 26.30
C CYS A 156 -13.02 13.72 27.63
N SER A 157 -11.88 13.80 28.30
CA SER A 157 -11.63 14.87 29.27
C SER A 157 -11.73 16.22 28.54
N SER A 158 -12.21 17.24 29.24
CA SER A 158 -12.93 18.43 28.77
C SER A 158 -12.17 19.45 27.90
N HIS A 159 -11.25 19.06 27.02
CA HIS A 159 -10.49 20.00 26.17
C HIS A 159 -10.40 19.71 24.66
N CYS A 160 -10.91 18.58 24.14
CA CYS A 160 -10.93 18.38 22.67
C CYS A 160 -12.14 19.07 22.02
N LYS A 161 -11.94 20.25 21.41
CA LYS A 161 -12.85 20.73 20.36
C LYS A 161 -12.58 19.92 19.08
N MET A 162 -13.48 19.00 18.75
CA MET A 162 -13.51 18.40 17.41
C MET A 162 -13.78 19.52 16.41
N ASN A 163 -12.83 19.75 15.50
CA ASN A 163 -12.98 20.71 14.42
C ASN A 163 -13.86 20.07 13.33
N GLU A 164 -15.18 20.18 13.48
CA GLU A 164 -16.12 19.91 12.40
C GLU A 164 -15.89 20.96 11.30
N ARG A 165 -15.22 20.56 10.20
CA ARG A 165 -15.29 21.34 8.97
C ARG A 165 -16.51 20.87 8.18
N SER A 166 -17.55 21.68 8.32
CA SER A 166 -18.70 21.84 7.44
C SER A 166 -18.31 21.97 5.97
N THR A 167 -19.04 21.24 5.12
CA THR A 167 -19.38 21.48 3.69
C THR A 167 -18.27 21.84 2.72
#